data_AF-A0A395H6Y9-F1
#
_entry.id   AF-A0A395H6Y9-F1
#
_cell.length_a   1.000
_cell.length_b   1.000
_cell.length_c   1.000
_cell.angle_alpha   90.00
_cell.angle_beta   90.00
_cell.angle_gamma   90.00
#
_symmetry.space_group_name_H-M   'P 1'
#
loop_
_entity.id
_entity.type
_entity.pdbx_description
1 polymer ?
#
loop_
_entity_poly.entity_id
_entity_poly.type
_entity_poly.pdbx_seq_one_letter_code
_entity_poly.pdbx_strand_id
1 'polypeptide(L)'
;MSSCNILTNPSFESGSLSPWYTNTPNAARVTTSTPAYSGTHTLALSTNTTTTPSISQTLTNLTRSTTYDFSIQVLIPSTLGISSCSVSAYTGTNTSSGAIVSEDVDASGEWVAVRGEYRARWTSDVLTVGVGGCEGGNGEGEVFMDEVVFGRGC
;
A
#
# COMPACT_ATOMS: atom_id res chain seq x y z
N MET A 1 -8.75 -17.25 -1.01
CA MET A 1 -7.35 -16.77 -0.98
C MET A 1 -6.71 -17.13 -2.31
N SER A 2 -6.51 -16.14 -3.17
CA SER A 2 -6.10 -16.34 -4.56
C SER A 2 -4.65 -16.83 -4.62
N SER A 3 -4.39 -17.96 -5.28
CA SER A 3 -3.07 -18.60 -5.40
C SER A 3 -2.09 -17.83 -6.32
N CYS A 4 -2.41 -16.58 -6.65
CA CYS A 4 -1.69 -15.76 -7.63
C CYS A 4 -0.77 -14.71 -6.98
N ASN A 5 -0.92 -14.43 -5.68
CA ASN A 5 -0.16 -13.39 -4.99
C ASN A 5 1.25 -13.87 -4.62
N ILE A 6 2.28 -13.14 -5.04
CA ILE A 6 3.69 -13.48 -4.74
C ILE A 6 4.20 -12.82 -3.46
N LEU A 7 3.38 -11.98 -2.83
CA LEU A 7 3.70 -11.31 -1.57
C LEU A 7 3.54 -12.26 -0.40
N THR A 8 4.36 -12.04 0.63
CA THR A 8 4.20 -12.66 1.95
C THR A 8 3.48 -11.68 2.87
N ASN A 9 2.55 -12.19 3.69
CA ASN A 9 1.69 -11.38 4.56
C ASN A 9 0.93 -10.25 3.83
N PRO A 10 0.26 -10.52 2.69
CA PRO A 10 -0.45 -9.49 1.92
C PRO A 10 -1.69 -8.90 2.62
N SER A 11 -2.30 -9.66 3.53
CA SER A 11 -3.51 -9.28 4.27
C SER A 11 -3.23 -8.85 5.71
N PHE A 12 -1.96 -8.78 6.12
CA PHE A 12 -1.55 -8.40 7.48
C PHE A 12 -2.06 -9.29 8.65
N GLU A 13 -2.77 -10.40 8.35
CA GLU A 13 -3.39 -11.28 9.35
C GLU A 13 -2.41 -12.02 10.26
N SER A 14 -1.10 -11.94 10.00
CA SER A 14 -0.09 -12.41 10.96
C SER A 14 -0.03 -11.55 12.23
N GLY A 15 -0.66 -10.37 12.24
CA GLY A 15 -0.55 -9.39 13.33
C GLY A 15 0.81 -8.69 13.39
N SER A 16 1.70 -8.98 12.44
CA SER A 16 3.04 -8.39 12.33
C SER A 16 3.21 -7.64 11.02
N LEU A 17 4.00 -6.56 11.02
CA LEU A 17 4.37 -5.86 9.80
C LEU A 17 5.27 -6.75 8.91
N SER A 18 6.12 -7.58 9.51
CA SER A 18 7.07 -8.43 8.77
C SER A 18 6.37 -9.35 7.76
N PRO A 19 6.92 -9.54 6.55
CA PRO A 19 8.22 -9.05 6.06
C PRO A 19 8.16 -7.67 5.39
N TRP A 20 7.04 -6.95 5.51
CA TRP A 20 7.01 -5.55 5.13
C TRP A 20 7.91 -4.74 6.06
N TYR A 21 8.52 -3.70 5.50
CA TYR A 21 9.30 -2.72 6.24
C TYR A 21 8.91 -1.32 5.81
N THR A 22 9.12 -0.34 6.69
CA THR A 22 8.77 1.07 6.43
C THR A 22 10.01 1.92 6.24
N ASN A 23 9.93 2.94 5.39
CA ASN A 23 10.95 3.97 5.27
C ASN A 23 10.97 4.95 6.46
N THR A 24 9.88 5.01 7.22
CA THR A 24 9.67 5.99 8.29
C THR A 24 9.46 5.26 9.62
N PRO A 25 10.35 5.45 10.61
CA PRO A 25 10.24 4.77 11.90
C PRO A 25 8.87 4.98 12.55
N ASN A 26 8.26 3.89 13.03
CA ASN A 26 6.95 3.89 13.71
C ASN A 26 5.75 4.41 12.88
N ALA A 27 5.92 4.70 11.59
CA ALA A 27 4.80 5.16 10.76
C ALA A 27 3.86 4.02 10.33
N ALA A 28 4.32 2.77 10.35
CA ALA A 28 3.56 1.61 9.90
C ALA A 28 3.32 0.64 11.07
N ARG A 29 2.06 0.28 11.34
CA ARG A 29 1.70 -0.75 12.32
C ARG A 29 0.53 -1.59 11.85
N VAL A 30 0.54 -2.88 12.17
CA VAL A 30 -0.65 -3.74 12.02
C VAL A 30 -1.57 -3.51 13.23
N THR A 31 -2.86 -3.37 12.99
CA THR A 31 -3.86 -3.00 14.01
C THR A 31 -5.20 -3.71 13.78
N THR A 32 -6.01 -3.76 14.84
CA THR A 32 -7.42 -4.21 14.84
C THR A 32 -8.38 -3.09 15.22
N SER A 33 -7.88 -1.85 15.31
CA SER A 33 -8.66 -0.66 15.73
C SER A 33 -9.68 -0.18 14.69
N THR A 34 -9.49 -0.58 13.43
CA THR A 34 -10.34 -0.23 12.29
C THR A 34 -10.85 -1.53 11.67
N PRO A 35 -12.15 -1.63 11.31
CA PRO A 35 -12.67 -2.81 10.64
C PRO A 35 -11.86 -3.12 9.37
N ALA A 36 -11.33 -4.35 9.30
CA ALA A 36 -10.60 -4.82 8.14
C ALA A 36 -11.48 -4.88 6.89
N TYR A 37 -10.86 -4.76 5.72
CA TYR A 37 -11.57 -5.02 4.47
C TYR A 37 -11.98 -6.51 4.44
N SER A 38 -11.05 -7.36 4.87
CA SER A 38 -11.25 -8.80 5.02
C SER A 38 -10.46 -9.29 6.24
N GLY A 39 -11.02 -10.20 7.01
CA GLY A 39 -10.35 -10.73 8.21
C GLY A 39 -10.47 -9.83 9.43
N THR A 40 -9.38 -9.63 10.15
CA THR A 40 -9.33 -8.97 11.47
C THR A 40 -8.30 -7.85 11.54
N HIS A 41 -7.20 -7.95 10.79
CA HIS A 41 -6.08 -7.03 10.87
C HIS A 41 -6.04 -6.11 9.65
N THR A 42 -5.58 -4.89 9.86
CA THR A 42 -5.22 -3.95 8.80
C THR A 42 -3.88 -3.33 9.08
N LEU A 43 -3.23 -2.82 8.04
CA LEU A 43 -2.09 -1.93 8.21
C LEU A 43 -2.60 -0.50 8.40
N ALA A 44 -2.18 0.17 9.47
CA ALA A 44 -2.29 1.61 9.62
C ALA A 44 -0.95 2.27 9.25
N LEU A 45 -1.00 3.22 8.33
CA LEU A 45 0.11 4.05 7.91
C LEU A 45 -0.14 5.50 8.33
N SER A 46 0.63 5.98 9.30
CA SER A 46 0.54 7.35 9.82
C SER A 46 1.22 8.32 8.87
N THR A 47 0.45 9.29 8.37
CA THR A 47 0.92 10.37 7.51
C THR A 47 1.21 11.62 8.34
N ASN A 48 2.15 12.44 7.87
CA ASN A 48 2.40 13.78 8.39
C ASN A 48 2.78 14.71 7.23
N THR A 49 2.85 16.01 7.50
CA THR A 49 3.11 17.05 6.49
C THR A 49 4.55 17.09 5.96
N THR A 50 5.48 16.35 6.58
CA THR A 50 6.92 16.45 6.31
C THR A 50 7.53 15.20 5.71
N THR A 51 6.84 14.07 5.77
CA THR A 51 7.33 12.78 5.29
C THR A 51 6.26 12.07 4.47
N THR A 52 6.71 11.34 3.45
CA THR A 52 5.90 10.41 2.68
C THR A 52 6.15 8.99 3.20
N PRO A 53 5.38 8.53 4.21
CA PRO A 53 5.53 7.19 4.74
C PRO A 53 5.21 6.16 3.67
N SER A 54 5.88 5.02 3.73
CA SER A 54 5.64 3.90 2.82
C SER A 54 5.93 2.57 3.50
N ILE A 55 5.33 1.52 2.98
CA ILE A 55 5.70 0.14 3.24
C ILE A 55 6.28 -0.49 1.99
N SER A 56 7.25 -1.37 2.19
CA SER A 56 7.95 -2.04 1.10
C SER A 56 8.14 -3.52 1.40
N GLN A 57 8.19 -4.33 0.34
CA GLN A 57 8.57 -5.74 0.42
C GLN A 57 9.42 -6.11 -0.81
N THR A 58 10.45 -6.92 -0.59
CA THR A 58 11.25 -7.46 -1.70
C THR A 58 10.42 -8.45 -2.52
N LEU A 59 10.37 -8.22 -3.82
CA LEU A 59 9.81 -9.14 -4.81
C LEU A 59 10.92 -10.06 -5.32
N THR A 60 10.64 -11.36 -5.36
CA THR A 60 11.56 -12.37 -5.90
C THR A 60 10.86 -13.23 -6.95
N ASN A 61 11.62 -13.94 -7.76
CA ASN A 61 11.10 -14.85 -8.80
C ASN A 61 10.21 -14.16 -9.85
N LEU A 62 10.47 -12.88 -10.14
CA LEU A 62 9.79 -12.19 -11.23
C LEU A 62 10.24 -12.76 -12.58
N THR A 63 9.30 -12.88 -13.52
CA THR A 63 9.61 -13.25 -14.91
C THR A 63 9.78 -11.98 -15.73
N ARG A 64 10.96 -11.78 -16.35
CA ARG A 64 11.21 -10.58 -17.17
C ARG A 64 10.19 -10.45 -18.30
N SER A 65 9.86 -9.21 -18.66
CA SER A 65 8.90 -8.84 -19.69
C SER A 65 7.46 -9.31 -19.45
N THR A 66 7.17 -9.85 -18.26
CA THR A 66 5.84 -10.28 -17.83
C THR A 66 5.14 -9.17 -17.07
N THR A 67 3.85 -8.99 -17.33
CA THR A 67 2.99 -8.07 -16.59
C THR A 67 2.45 -8.74 -15.33
N TYR A 68 2.47 -7.99 -14.24
CA TYR A 68 1.91 -8.35 -12.94
C TYR A 68 0.83 -7.33 -12.58
N ASP A 69 -0.28 -7.84 -12.07
CA ASP A 69 -1.42 -7.07 -11.60
C ASP A 69 -1.16 -6.64 -10.16
N PHE A 70 -1.44 -5.37 -9.86
CA PHE A 70 -1.40 -4.82 -8.51
C PHE A 70 -2.78 -4.33 -8.10
N SER A 71 -3.16 -4.64 -6.86
CA SER A 71 -4.26 -3.95 -6.20
C SER A 71 -4.03 -3.84 -4.70
N ILE A 72 -4.63 -2.84 -4.08
CA ILE A 72 -4.68 -2.69 -2.63
C ILE A 72 -6.01 -2.06 -2.22
N GLN A 73 -6.55 -2.47 -1.07
CA GLN A 73 -7.69 -1.79 -0.47
C GLN A 73 -7.16 -0.69 0.44
N VAL A 74 -7.69 0.52 0.27
CA VAL A 74 -7.31 1.70 1.04
C VAL A 74 -8.53 2.32 1.68
N LEU A 75 -8.42 2.70 2.95
CA LEU A 75 -9.43 3.46 3.66
C LEU A 75 -8.79 4.68 4.30
N ILE A 76 -9.38 5.85 4.05
CA ILE A 76 -9.01 7.11 4.68
C ILE A 76 -10.21 7.58 5.51
N PRO A 77 -10.09 7.74 6.84
CA PRO A 77 -11.19 8.16 7.69
C PRO A 77 -11.70 9.57 7.35
N SER A 78 -13.01 9.74 7.27
CA SER A 78 -13.67 11.03 7.03
C SER A 78 -13.62 12.00 8.22
N THR A 79 -13.17 11.54 9.39
CA THR A 79 -13.19 12.30 10.65
C THR A 79 -11.95 13.18 10.87
N LEU A 80 -10.94 13.12 9.99
CA LEU A 80 -9.65 13.77 10.20
C LEU A 80 -9.56 15.18 9.59
N GLY A 81 -10.63 15.68 8.97
CA GLY A 81 -10.61 16.95 8.22
C GLY A 81 -9.75 16.93 6.96
N ILE A 82 -9.14 15.78 6.66
CA ILE A 82 -8.50 15.44 5.39
C ILE A 82 -9.61 15.23 4.35
N SER A 83 -9.43 15.76 3.14
CA SER A 83 -10.32 15.53 2.00
C SER A 83 -9.89 14.34 1.16
N SER A 84 -8.59 14.20 0.94
CA SER A 84 -8.00 13.12 0.13
C SER A 84 -6.53 12.91 0.49
N CYS A 85 -5.97 11.76 0.11
CA CYS A 85 -4.52 11.53 0.12
C CYS A 85 -4.08 10.87 -1.18
N SER A 86 -2.89 11.22 -1.65
CA SER A 86 -2.26 10.55 -2.78
C SER A 86 -1.65 9.22 -2.34
N VAL A 87 -2.15 8.14 -2.93
CA VAL A 87 -1.65 6.78 -2.75
C VAL A 87 -0.88 6.39 -4.00
N SER A 88 0.35 5.92 -3.82
CA SER A 88 1.18 5.47 -4.93
C SER A 88 1.75 4.09 -4.67
N ALA A 89 1.85 3.30 -5.73
CA ALA A 89 2.64 2.07 -5.72
C ALA A 89 3.65 2.12 -6.87
N TYR A 90 4.86 1.64 -6.58
CA TYR A 90 5.95 1.59 -7.55
C TYR A 90 6.92 0.48 -7.20
N THR A 91 7.73 0.08 -8.18
CA THR A 91 8.91 -0.75 -7.95
C THR A 91 10.21 0.03 -8.08
N GLY A 92 11.28 -0.48 -7.46
CA GLY A 92 12.62 0.08 -7.56
C GLY A 92 12.91 1.16 -6.53
N THR A 93 13.79 2.10 -6.87
CA THR A 93 14.33 3.09 -5.93
C THR A 93 13.47 4.36 -5.80
N ASN A 94 12.51 4.58 -6.71
CA ASN A 94 11.64 5.75 -6.70
C ASN A 94 10.38 5.56 -7.57
N THR A 95 9.44 6.48 -7.43
CA THR A 95 8.17 6.52 -8.17
C THR A 95 8.33 6.67 -9.68
N SER A 96 9.45 7.20 -10.19
CA SER A 96 9.63 7.49 -11.63
C SER A 96 10.24 6.33 -12.43
N SER A 97 10.95 5.40 -11.78
CA SER A 97 11.63 4.29 -12.45
C SER A 97 10.77 3.03 -12.60
N GLY A 98 9.74 2.88 -11.76
CA GLY A 98 8.85 1.72 -11.74
C GLY A 98 7.43 2.02 -11.30
N ALA A 99 6.86 3.18 -11.66
CA ALA A 99 5.46 3.53 -11.36
C ALA A 99 4.49 2.40 -11.72
N ILE A 100 3.59 2.07 -10.80
CA ILE A 100 2.48 1.14 -11.00
C ILE A 100 1.16 1.91 -11.03
N VAL A 101 0.94 2.75 -10.01
CA VAL A 101 -0.26 3.59 -9.85
C VAL A 101 0.08 4.79 -8.96
N SER A 102 -0.60 5.90 -9.22
CA SER A 102 -0.67 7.07 -8.33
C SER A 102 -2.09 7.62 -8.45
N GLU A 103 -2.83 7.61 -7.35
CA GLU A 103 -4.25 7.97 -7.32
C GLU A 103 -4.56 8.73 -6.04
N ASP A 104 -5.37 9.78 -6.14
CA ASP A 104 -5.87 10.49 -4.97
C ASP A 104 -7.14 9.78 -4.48
N VAL A 105 -7.09 9.29 -3.23
CA VAL A 105 -8.19 8.58 -2.59
C VAL A 105 -8.90 9.54 -1.65
N ASP A 106 -10.21 9.66 -1.80
CA ASP A 106 -11.03 10.52 -0.96
C ASP A 106 -11.17 9.96 0.46
N ALA A 107 -11.24 10.86 1.44
CA ALA A 107 -11.51 10.55 2.84
C ALA A 107 -13.00 10.25 3.08
N SER A 108 -13.51 9.20 2.44
CA SER A 108 -14.92 8.78 2.54
C SER A 108 -15.22 7.96 3.80
N GLY A 109 -14.19 7.37 4.42
CA GLY A 109 -14.35 6.34 5.46
C GLY A 109 -14.76 4.96 4.90
N GLU A 110 -14.71 4.78 3.58
CA GLU A 110 -14.99 3.51 2.91
C GLU A 110 -13.71 2.93 2.29
N TRP A 111 -13.70 1.61 2.09
CA TRP A 111 -12.61 0.94 1.39
C TRP A 111 -12.69 1.18 -0.11
N VAL A 112 -11.60 1.68 -0.69
CA VAL A 112 -11.43 1.94 -2.11
C VAL A 112 -10.29 1.09 -2.64
N ALA A 113 -10.51 0.45 -3.80
CA ALA A 113 -9.51 -0.37 -4.44
C ALA A 113 -8.63 0.48 -5.38
N VAL A 114 -7.35 0.63 -5.04
CA VAL A 114 -6.33 1.26 -5.90
C VAL A 114 -5.67 0.16 -6.73
N ARG A 115 -5.54 0.37 -8.06
CA ARG A 115 -5.10 -0.68 -8.99
C ARG A 115 -4.08 -0.18 -10.01
N GLY A 116 -3.22 -1.08 -10.46
CA GLY A 116 -2.30 -0.80 -11.56
C GLY A 116 -1.61 -2.05 -12.07
N GLU A 117 -0.70 -1.88 -13.02
CA GLU A 117 0.04 -2.97 -13.64
C GLU A 117 1.53 -2.66 -13.66
N TYR A 118 2.35 -3.69 -13.46
CA TYR A 118 3.80 -3.61 -13.53
C TYR A 118 4.36 -4.60 -14.55
N ARG A 119 5.14 -4.10 -15.51
CA ARG A 119 5.90 -4.98 -16.42
C ARG A 119 7.33 -5.18 -15.91
N ALA A 120 7.61 -6.40 -15.44
CA ALA A 120 8.88 -6.73 -14.80
C ALA A 120 10.08 -6.56 -15.74
N ARG A 121 11.05 -5.76 -15.30
CA ARG A 121 12.34 -5.58 -15.99
C ARG A 121 13.40 -6.56 -15.51
N TRP A 122 13.32 -6.94 -14.24
CA TRP A 122 14.28 -7.78 -13.54
C TRP A 122 13.60 -8.99 -12.94
N THR A 123 14.40 -9.92 -12.40
CA THR A 123 13.90 -11.12 -11.71
C THR A 123 13.65 -10.89 -10.22
N SER A 124 14.04 -9.72 -9.72
CA SER A 124 13.82 -9.25 -8.36
C SER A 124 13.65 -7.74 -8.37
N ASP A 125 12.80 -7.23 -7.48
CA ASP A 125 12.56 -5.80 -7.32
C ASP A 125 12.11 -5.52 -5.88
N VAL A 126 11.77 -4.28 -5.56
CA VAL A 126 11.12 -3.91 -4.30
C VAL A 126 9.80 -3.27 -4.64
N LEU A 127 8.68 -3.85 -4.20
CA LEU A 127 7.38 -3.17 -4.24
C LEU A 127 7.36 -2.17 -3.09
N THR A 128 6.98 -0.93 -3.38
CA THR A 128 6.73 0.10 -2.37
C THR A 128 5.33 0.66 -2.57
N VAL A 129 4.58 0.76 -1.48
CA VAL A 129 3.30 1.45 -1.41
C VAL A 129 3.45 2.62 -0.45
N GLY A 130 3.27 3.84 -0.96
CA GLY A 130 3.46 5.07 -0.22
C GLY A 130 2.20 5.92 -0.17
N VAL A 131 2.10 6.73 0.87
CA VAL A 131 1.06 7.75 1.01
C VAL A 131 1.72 9.11 1.15
N GLY A 132 1.22 10.09 0.41
CA GLY A 132 1.68 11.47 0.44
C GLY A 132 0.60 12.44 0.02
N GLY A 133 0.87 13.74 0.13
CA GLY A 133 -0.01 14.78 -0.41
C GLY A 133 -1.43 14.73 0.14
N CYS A 134 -1.60 14.45 1.44
CA CYS A 134 -2.92 14.53 2.06
C CYS A 134 -3.39 15.99 2.10
N GLU A 135 -4.53 16.26 1.47
CA GLU A 135 -5.16 17.57 1.42
C GLU A 135 -6.14 17.75 2.58
N GLY A 136 -6.21 18.95 3.15
CA GLY A 136 -7.09 19.26 4.28
C GLY A 136 -6.53 18.86 5.66
N GLY A 137 -7.22 19.29 6.71
CA GLY A 137 -6.82 19.04 8.10
C GLY A 137 -5.49 19.70 8.50
N ASN A 138 -4.82 19.12 9.49
CA ASN A 138 -3.44 19.47 9.86
C ASN A 138 -2.38 18.69 9.05
N GLY A 139 -2.80 17.95 8.02
CA GLY A 139 -1.96 17.07 7.20
C GLY A 139 -1.36 15.88 7.96
N GLU A 140 -1.88 15.57 9.15
CA GLU A 140 -1.59 14.33 9.88
C GLU A 140 -2.81 13.43 9.82
N GLY A 141 -2.61 12.15 9.52
CA GLY A 141 -3.71 11.21 9.44
C GLY A 141 -3.26 9.76 9.50
N GLU A 142 -4.24 8.87 9.45
CA GLU A 142 -4.00 7.44 9.35
C GLU A 142 -4.68 6.93 8.09
N VAL A 143 -3.89 6.34 7.20
CA VAL A 143 -4.39 5.64 6.03
C VAL A 143 -4.32 4.15 6.31
N PHE A 144 -5.46 3.48 6.18
CA PHE A 144 -5.57 2.05 6.40
C PHE A 144 -5.42 1.32 5.08
N MET A 145 -4.71 0.20 5.11
CA MET A 145 -4.44 -0.63 3.95
C MET A 145 -4.73 -2.09 4.28
N ASP A 146 -5.25 -2.81 3.29
CA ASP A 146 -5.55 -4.23 3.41
C ASP A 146 -5.52 -4.93 2.05
N GLU A 147 -5.38 -6.26 2.08
CA GLU A 147 -5.45 -7.17 0.92
C GLU A 147 -4.58 -6.70 -0.26
N VAL A 148 -3.27 -6.54 -0.03
CA VAL A 148 -2.32 -6.19 -1.08
C VAL A 148 -2.15 -7.36 -2.04
N VAL A 149 -2.48 -7.18 -3.30
CA VAL A 149 -2.29 -8.17 -4.35
C VAL A 149 -1.16 -7.72 -5.26
N PHE A 150 -0.19 -8.60 -5.49
CA PHE A 150 0.76 -8.46 -6.57
C PHE A 150 1.02 -9.83 -7.18
N GLY A 151 0.62 -10.03 -8.43
CA GLY A 151 0.58 -11.38 -8.99
C GLY A 151 0.27 -11.42 -10.49
N ARG A 152 0.05 -12.62 -11.03
CA ARG A 152 -0.30 -12.80 -12.45
C ARG A 152 -1.71 -13.37 -12.55
N GLY A 153 -2.60 -12.70 -13.30
CA GLY A 153 -3.97 -13.20 -13.47
C GLY A 153 -4.75 -13.18 -12.16
N CYS A 154 -4.48 -12.16 -11.35
CA CYS A 154 -5.28 -11.75 -10.21
C CYS A 154 -6.26 -10.66 -10.68
#